data_AF-A0A936M880-F1
#
_entry.id   AF-A0A936M880-F1
#
_cell.length_a   1.000
_cell.length_b   1.000
_cell.length_c   1.000
_cell.angle_alpha   90.00
_cell.angle_beta   90.00
_cell.angle_gamma   90.00
#
_symmetry.space_group_name_H-M   'P 1'
#
loop_
_entity.id
_entity.type
_entity.pdbx_description
1 polymer ?
#
loop_
_entity_poly.entity_id
_entity_poly.type
_entity_poly.pdbx_seq_one_letter_code
_entity_poly.pdbx_strand_id
1 'polypeptide(L)'
;MKVNINANICDLATERIAARLQDVFDIIEKDVSRDYGGTMQHLWIDFELSQFGIDRRPPFPFRFQKKVGGGISRLTGLRTEVYENVGHYSVRPDFDVLLDLPLGSVPSYALGLIYMSTSVLVDKKKKLGGFDAERFRIELLSSCTKHGYEIQN
;
A
#
# COMPACT_ATOMS: atom_id res chain seq x y z
N MET A 1 13.96 -2.59 4.11
CA MET A 1 12.49 -2.70 4.18
C MET A 1 11.95 -3.10 2.82
N LYS A 2 11.04 -4.08 2.75
CA LYS A 2 10.30 -4.45 1.55
C LYS A 2 8.91 -3.82 1.59
N VAL A 3 8.50 -3.18 0.50
CA VAL A 3 7.18 -2.56 0.36
C VAL A 3 6.31 -3.45 -0.51
N ASN A 4 5.04 -3.60 -0.12
CA ASN A 4 4.01 -4.25 -0.92
C ASN A 4 2.76 -3.38 -0.92
N ILE A 5 2.24 -3.08 -2.11
CA ILE A 5 1.07 -2.26 -2.37
C ILE A 5 0.08 -3.17 -3.12
N ASN A 6 -0.98 -3.56 -2.44
CA ASN A 6 -1.92 -4.54 -2.99
C ASN A 6 -3.21 -3.87 -3.47
N ALA A 7 -3.70 -4.29 -4.64
CA ALA A 7 -5.02 -3.91 -5.19
C ALA A 7 -5.80 -5.15 -5.68
N ASN A 8 -5.49 -6.34 -5.16
CA ASN A 8 -5.98 -7.61 -5.68
C ASN A 8 -7.39 -8.00 -5.22
N ILE A 9 -7.89 -7.40 -4.13
CA ILE A 9 -9.29 -7.59 -3.70
C ILE A 9 -10.13 -6.48 -4.31
N CYS A 10 -10.88 -6.83 -5.36
CA CYS A 10 -11.70 -5.91 -6.14
C CYS A 10 -13.09 -6.49 -6.41
N ASP A 11 -14.02 -5.62 -6.81
CA ASP A 11 -15.32 -6.00 -7.32
C ASP A 11 -15.29 -6.03 -8.86
N LEU A 12 -16.33 -6.58 -9.50
CA LEU A 12 -16.42 -6.61 -10.97
C LEU A 12 -16.28 -5.21 -11.60
N ALA A 13 -16.81 -4.17 -10.94
CA ALA A 13 -16.72 -2.79 -11.41
C ALA A 13 -15.29 -2.23 -11.38
N THR A 14 -14.41 -2.75 -10.53
CA THR A 14 -13.04 -2.25 -10.31
C THR A 14 -11.96 -3.22 -10.79
N GLU A 15 -12.32 -4.34 -11.40
CA GLU A 15 -11.36 -5.33 -11.92
C GLU A 15 -10.39 -4.71 -12.94
N ARG A 16 -10.90 -3.89 -13.87
CA ARG A 16 -10.06 -3.19 -14.85
C ARG A 16 -9.09 -2.19 -14.20
N ILE A 17 -9.50 -1.60 -13.08
CA ILE A 17 -8.66 -0.69 -12.29
C ILE A 17 -7.57 -1.50 -11.57
N ALA A 18 -7.92 -2.62 -10.93
CA ALA A 18 -6.98 -3.52 -10.28
C ALA A 18 -5.90 -3.99 -11.27
N ALA A 19 -6.30 -4.47 -12.44
CA ALA A 19 -5.38 -4.89 -13.51
C ALA A 19 -4.47 -3.74 -13.96
N ARG A 20 -5.01 -2.52 -14.09
CA ARG A 20 -4.23 -1.34 -14.48
C ARG A 20 -3.18 -0.96 -13.42
N LEU A 21 -3.51 -1.12 -12.14
CA LEU A 21 -2.65 -0.75 -11.01
C LEU A 21 -1.57 -1.80 -10.72
N GLN A 22 -1.78 -3.06 -11.08
CA GLN A 22 -0.84 -4.14 -10.77
C GLN A 22 0.60 -3.84 -11.23
N ASP A 23 0.79 -3.55 -12.52
CA ASP A 23 2.12 -3.25 -13.06
C ASP A 23 2.71 -1.96 -12.47
N VAL A 24 1.85 -0.98 -12.20
CA VAL A 24 2.25 0.31 -11.61
C VAL A 24 2.81 0.08 -10.20
N PHE A 25 2.07 -0.64 -9.37
CA PHE A 25 2.45 -0.94 -7.99
C PHE A 25 3.72 -1.78 -7.94
N ASP A 26 3.83 -2.80 -8.79
CA ASP A 26 5.05 -3.61 -8.90
C ASP A 26 6.30 -2.76 -9.19
N ILE A 27 6.19 -1.78 -10.08
CA ILE A 27 7.30 -0.87 -10.43
C ILE A 27 7.67 0.01 -9.23
N ILE A 28 6.68 0.66 -8.61
CA ILE A 28 6.89 1.57 -7.48
C ILE A 28 7.46 0.79 -6.28
N GLU A 29 6.89 -0.36 -5.93
CA GLU A 29 7.35 -1.24 -4.86
C GLU A 29 8.84 -1.58 -5.00
N LYS A 30 9.28 -1.94 -6.20
CA LYS A 30 10.68 -2.28 -6.47
C LYS A 30 11.61 -1.10 -6.24
N ASP A 31 11.22 0.08 -6.72
CA ASP A 31 12.02 1.30 -6.56
C ASP A 31 12.12 1.73 -5.08
N VAL A 32 11.04 1.60 -4.30
CA VAL A 32 11.00 2.07 -2.90
C VAL A 32 11.33 0.99 -1.87
N SER A 33 11.55 -0.27 -2.28
CA SER A 33 11.97 -1.35 -1.38
C SER A 33 13.47 -1.26 -1.07
N ARG A 34 13.83 -0.50 -0.04
CA ARG A 34 15.21 -0.26 0.38
C ARG A 34 15.34 -0.09 1.89
N ASP A 35 16.55 0.16 2.37
CA ASP A 35 16.78 0.44 3.78
C ASP A 35 16.53 1.93 4.10
N TYR A 36 15.63 2.17 5.04
CA TYR A 36 15.29 3.48 5.59
C TYR A 36 15.60 3.57 7.09
N GLY A 37 16.37 2.61 7.61
CA GLY A 37 16.58 2.45 9.04
C GLY A 37 15.32 1.98 9.77
N GLY A 38 15.41 1.93 11.11
CA GLY A 38 14.33 1.45 11.95
C GLY A 38 14.26 -0.07 12.04
N THR A 39 13.20 -0.55 12.71
CA THR A 39 12.98 -2.00 12.92
C THR A 39 12.02 -2.60 11.90
N MET A 40 11.32 -1.78 11.12
CA MET A 40 10.33 -2.23 10.15
C MET A 40 10.99 -2.93 8.96
N GLN A 41 10.68 -4.22 8.79
CA GLN A 41 11.21 -5.02 7.68
C GLN A 41 10.26 -5.04 6.49
N HIS A 42 8.95 -4.96 6.74
CA HIS A 42 7.93 -4.96 5.71
C HIS A 42 6.93 -3.80 5.90
N LEU A 43 6.50 -3.20 4.81
CA LEU A 43 5.40 -2.24 4.77
C LEU A 43 4.36 -2.70 3.76
N TRP A 44 3.17 -3.02 4.22
CA TRP A 44 2.04 -3.46 3.41
C TRP A 44 0.97 -2.38 3.36
N ILE A 45 0.59 -2.00 2.16
CA ILE A 45 -0.41 -0.96 1.90
C ILE A 45 -1.49 -1.59 1.02
N ASP A 46 -2.67 -1.82 1.58
CA ASP A 46 -3.78 -2.38 0.81
C ASP A 46 -4.63 -1.25 0.23
N PHE A 47 -4.59 -1.04 -1.08
CA PHE A 47 -5.48 -0.13 -1.78
C PHE A 47 -6.84 -0.81 -2.00
N GLU A 48 -7.87 -0.33 -1.31
CA GLU A 48 -9.17 -1.03 -1.21
C GLU A 48 -9.99 -0.82 -2.50
N LEU A 49 -10.17 -1.88 -3.30
CA LEU A 49 -10.95 -1.83 -4.55
C LEU A 49 -12.29 -2.59 -4.49
N SER A 50 -12.62 -3.25 -3.37
CA SER A 50 -13.93 -3.91 -3.21
C SER A 50 -14.87 -3.03 -2.40
N GLN A 51 -15.76 -2.30 -3.08
CA GLN A 51 -16.80 -1.48 -2.46
C GLN A 51 -17.69 -2.32 -1.54
N PHE A 52 -18.11 -3.50 -2.03
CA PHE A 52 -18.93 -4.42 -1.24
C PHE A 52 -18.25 -4.85 0.06
N GLY A 53 -16.93 -5.08 0.02
CA GLY A 53 -16.15 -5.49 1.18
C GLY A 53 -15.92 -4.37 2.21
N ILE A 54 -16.03 -3.10 1.81
CA ILE A 54 -15.67 -1.96 2.65
C ILE A 54 -16.85 -1.16 3.19
N ASP A 55 -18.03 -1.21 2.57
CA ASP A 55 -19.22 -0.44 3.00
C ASP A 55 -19.63 -0.74 4.45
N ARG A 56 -19.16 -1.86 5.00
CA ARG A 56 -19.49 -2.34 6.34
C ARG A 56 -18.41 -2.02 7.39
N ARG A 57 -17.35 -1.28 7.03
CA ARG A 57 -16.25 -0.97 7.96
C ARG A 57 -15.47 0.29 7.58
N PRO A 58 -14.78 0.93 8.54
CA PRO A 58 -13.75 1.91 8.22
C PRO A 58 -12.53 1.26 7.53
N PRO A 59 -11.65 2.05 6.90
CA PRO A 59 -10.33 1.58 6.46
C PRO A 59 -9.56 0.99 7.64
N PHE A 60 -8.74 -0.03 7.38
CA PHE A 60 -7.86 -0.58 8.39
C PHE A 60 -6.80 0.47 8.81
N PRO A 61 -6.76 0.86 10.08
CA PRO A 61 -5.77 1.82 10.55
C PRO A 61 -4.38 1.19 10.58
N PHE A 62 -3.35 2.03 10.59
CA PHE A 62 -1.97 1.57 10.72
C PHE A 62 -1.73 0.74 11.97
N ARG A 63 -1.17 -0.45 11.75
CA ARG A 63 -0.68 -1.36 12.78
C ARG A 63 0.76 -1.73 12.49
N PHE A 64 1.53 -1.92 13.56
CA PHE A 64 2.86 -2.48 13.50
C PHE A 64 2.87 -3.79 14.27
N GLN A 65 3.10 -4.90 13.57
CA GLN A 65 3.05 -6.25 14.11
C GLN A 65 4.45 -6.85 14.09
N LYS A 66 4.91 -7.34 15.26
CA LYS A 66 6.22 -8.00 15.36
C LYS A 66 6.33 -9.26 14.50
N LYS A 67 5.20 -9.93 14.25
CA LYS A 67 5.13 -11.16 13.49
C LYS A 67 3.77 -11.30 12.80
N VAL A 68 3.79 -11.65 11.52
CA VAL A 68 2.61 -11.99 10.71
C VAL A 68 2.87 -13.32 10.02
N GLY A 69 1.85 -14.19 9.95
CA GLY A 69 1.98 -15.53 9.37
C GLY A 69 2.63 -16.56 10.29
N GLY A 70 3.27 -17.56 9.69
CA GLY A 70 3.82 -18.73 10.41
C GLY A 70 2.81 -19.76 10.92
N GLY A 71 1.52 -19.60 10.59
CA GLY A 71 0.47 -20.56 10.89
C GLY A 71 0.35 -21.64 9.82
N ILE A 72 -0.67 -22.49 9.97
CA ILE A 72 -1.07 -23.47 8.95
C ILE A 72 -2.27 -22.90 8.19
N SER A 73 -2.18 -22.83 6.87
CA SER A 73 -3.30 -22.45 6.00
C SER A 73 -4.42 -23.48 6.15
N ARG A 74 -5.63 -23.01 6.49
CA ARG A 74 -6.82 -23.89 6.58
C ARG A 74 -7.25 -24.44 5.22
N LEU A 75 -6.89 -23.75 4.13
CA LEU A 75 -7.28 -24.14 2.78
C LEU A 75 -6.35 -25.22 2.21
N THR A 76 -5.03 -25.07 2.41
CA THR A 76 -4.02 -25.92 1.76
C THR A 76 -3.29 -26.85 2.71
N GLY A 77 -3.41 -26.66 4.03
CA GLY A 77 -2.64 -27.40 5.04
C GLY A 77 -1.15 -27.05 5.09
N LEU A 78 -0.68 -26.13 4.24
CA LEU A 78 0.72 -25.73 4.18
C LEU A 78 1.02 -24.63 5.19
N ARG A 79 2.28 -24.59 5.66
CA ARG A 79 2.77 -23.53 6.54
C ARG A 79 2.88 -22.22 5.75
N THR A 80 2.27 -21.17 6.27
CA THR A 80 2.40 -19.82 5.70
C THR A 80 3.77 -19.24 6.05
N GLU A 81 4.33 -18.42 5.15
CA GLU A 81 5.55 -17.67 5.41
C GLU A 81 5.45 -16.83 6.70
N VAL A 82 6.58 -16.58 7.34
CA VAL A 82 6.68 -15.71 8.52
C VAL A 82 7.29 -14.39 8.09
N TYR A 83 6.60 -13.30 8.38
CA TYR A 83 7.12 -11.95 8.21
C TYR A 83 7.27 -11.29 9.57
N GLU A 84 8.43 -10.72 9.85
CA GLU A 84 8.71 -10.02 11.11
C GLU A 84 8.60 -8.50 10.93
N ASN A 85 8.23 -7.79 11.99
CA ASN A 85 8.20 -6.32 12.01
C ASN A 85 7.49 -5.68 10.80
N VAL A 86 6.21 -6.02 10.63
CA VAL A 86 5.37 -5.61 9.52
C VAL A 86 4.54 -4.38 9.91
N GLY A 87 4.71 -3.28 9.19
CA GLY A 87 3.74 -2.19 9.15
C GLY A 87 2.65 -2.52 8.14
N HIS A 88 1.38 -2.41 8.51
CA HIS A 88 0.26 -2.69 7.61
C HIS A 88 -0.90 -1.74 7.85
N TYR A 89 -1.52 -1.29 6.75
CA TYR A 89 -2.74 -0.49 6.73
C TYR A 89 -3.39 -0.53 5.36
N SER A 90 -4.59 0.04 5.25
CA SER A 90 -5.29 0.17 3.99
C SER A 90 -5.51 1.63 3.60
N VAL A 91 -5.57 1.88 2.31
CA VAL A 91 -5.92 3.16 1.69
C VAL A 91 -7.23 2.97 0.94
N ARG A 92 -8.24 3.76 1.30
CA ARG A 92 -9.56 3.71 0.67
C ARG A 92 -9.71 4.86 -0.31
N PRO A 93 -9.97 4.58 -1.61
CA PRO A 93 -10.35 5.61 -2.56
C PRO A 93 -11.78 6.09 -2.32
N ASP A 94 -12.07 7.27 -2.85
CA ASP A 94 -13.44 7.64 -3.14
C ASP A 94 -13.87 6.89 -4.41
N PHE A 95 -14.86 6.01 -4.30
CA PHE A 95 -15.28 5.14 -5.40
C PHE A 95 -16.00 5.89 -6.51
N ASP A 96 -16.75 6.93 -6.18
CA ASP A 96 -17.44 7.75 -7.18
C ASP A 96 -16.40 8.47 -8.04
N VAL A 97 -15.37 9.05 -7.40
CA VAL A 97 -14.24 9.65 -8.12
C VAL A 97 -13.47 8.60 -8.93
N LEU A 98 -13.14 7.47 -8.31
CA LEU A 98 -12.31 6.44 -8.93
C LEU A 98 -12.96 5.86 -10.20
N LEU A 99 -14.27 5.64 -10.19
CA LEU A 99 -15.01 5.05 -11.31
C LEU A 99 -15.26 6.04 -12.45
N ASP A 100 -15.32 7.34 -12.16
CA ASP A 100 -15.48 8.40 -13.17
C ASP A 100 -14.16 8.79 -13.86
N LEU A 101 -13.00 8.41 -13.29
CA LEU A 101 -11.71 8.73 -13.86
C LEU A 101 -11.43 7.96 -15.17
N PRO A 102 -10.82 8.63 -16.18
CA PRO A 102 -10.21 7.92 -17.29
C PRO A 102 -9.19 6.91 -16.76
N LEU A 103 -9.20 5.68 -17.29
CA LEU A 103 -8.32 4.60 -16.82
C LEU A 103 -6.82 4.97 -16.85
N GLY A 104 -6.43 5.88 -17.74
CA GLY A 104 -5.05 6.41 -17.80
C GLY A 104 -4.67 7.28 -16.60
N SER A 105 -5.64 7.93 -15.95
CA SER A 105 -5.44 8.84 -14.81
C SER A 105 -5.51 8.13 -13.44
N VAL A 106 -6.06 6.90 -13.41
CA VAL A 106 -6.20 6.08 -12.20
C VAL A 106 -4.87 5.85 -11.44
N PRO A 107 -3.73 5.54 -12.10
CA PRO A 107 -2.45 5.37 -11.41
C PRO A 107 -2.04 6.58 -10.58
N SER A 108 -2.08 7.79 -11.16
CA SER A 108 -1.73 9.03 -10.47
C SER A 108 -2.65 9.30 -9.28
N TYR A 109 -3.95 9.07 -9.43
CA TYR A 109 -4.91 9.21 -8.34
C TYR A 109 -4.61 8.24 -7.18
N ALA A 110 -4.42 6.94 -7.48
CA ALA A 110 -4.13 5.93 -6.47
C ALA A 110 -2.80 6.19 -5.75
N LEU A 111 -1.74 6.52 -6.50
CA LEU A 111 -0.42 6.84 -5.94
C LEU A 111 -0.46 8.12 -5.10
N GLY A 112 -1.28 9.10 -5.47
CA GLY A 112 -1.50 10.30 -4.66
C GLY A 112 -2.14 9.97 -3.31
N LEU A 113 -3.20 9.17 -3.29
CA LEU A 113 -3.82 8.72 -2.04
C LEU A 113 -2.84 7.94 -1.16
N ILE A 114 -2.06 7.03 -1.77
CA ILE A 114 -1.03 6.28 -1.06
C ILE A 114 0.01 7.24 -0.49
N TYR A 115 0.57 8.15 -1.29
CA TYR A 115 1.54 9.14 -0.82
C TYR A 115 0.99 9.94 0.37
N MET A 116 -0.23 10.46 0.28
CA MET A 116 -0.85 11.19 1.39
C MET A 116 -0.99 10.34 2.64
N SER A 117 -1.44 9.09 2.49
CA SER A 117 -1.64 8.17 3.60
C SER A 117 -0.35 7.81 4.36
N THR A 118 0.82 7.91 3.72
CA THR A 118 2.10 7.63 4.38
C THR A 118 2.49 8.67 5.44
N SER A 119 1.73 9.75 5.61
CA SER A 119 1.89 10.69 6.74
C SER A 119 1.77 9.97 8.09
N VAL A 120 0.99 8.88 8.15
CA VAL A 120 0.90 8.03 9.34
C VAL A 120 2.25 7.47 9.77
N LEU A 121 3.19 7.25 8.84
CA LEU A 121 4.53 6.75 9.18
C LEU A 121 5.38 7.83 9.86
N VAL A 122 5.18 9.09 9.48
CA VAL A 122 5.81 10.26 10.13
C VAL A 122 5.28 10.36 11.57
N ASP A 123 3.97 10.31 11.75
CA ASP A 123 3.32 10.37 13.06
C ASP A 123 3.74 9.24 13.99
N LYS A 124 4.02 8.06 13.42
CA LYS A 124 4.41 6.86 14.17
C LYS A 124 5.93 6.65 14.22
N LYS A 125 6.77 7.55 13.70
CA LYS A 125 8.24 7.41 13.61
C LYS A 125 8.90 6.89 14.88
N LYS A 126 8.51 7.41 16.06
CA LYS A 126 9.04 6.98 17.37
C LYS A 126 8.83 5.48 17.65
N LYS A 127 7.73 4.90 17.19
CA LYS A 127 7.38 3.48 17.39
C LYS A 127 8.04 2.55 16.38
N LEU A 128 8.61 3.10 15.31
CA LEU A 128 9.22 2.36 14.19
C LEU A 128 10.75 2.25 14.33
N GLY A 129 11.28 2.50 15.53
CA GLY A 129 12.68 2.22 15.87
C GLY A 129 13.72 3.10 15.18
N GLY A 130 13.35 4.30 14.72
CA GLY A 130 14.25 5.19 13.98
C GLY A 130 14.09 5.15 12.46
N PHE A 131 13.01 4.54 11.96
CA PHE A 131 12.61 4.60 10.55
C PHE A 131 12.55 6.04 10.03
N ASP A 132 13.21 6.30 8.90
CA ASP A 132 13.22 7.61 8.26
C ASP A 132 12.04 7.77 7.30
N ALA A 133 10.88 8.08 7.88
CA ALA A 133 9.62 8.28 7.15
C ALA A 133 9.68 9.40 6.11
N GLU A 134 10.45 10.47 6.38
CA GLU A 134 10.58 11.60 5.44
C GLU A 134 11.36 11.18 4.20
N ARG A 135 12.48 10.48 4.40
CA ARG A 135 13.25 9.92 3.28
C ARG A 135 12.41 8.93 2.48
N PHE A 136 11.63 8.07 3.13
CA PHE A 136 10.72 7.17 2.43
C PHE A 136 9.71 7.94 1.56
N ARG A 137 9.08 8.99 2.09
CA ARG A 137 8.13 9.82 1.35
C ARG A 137 8.75 10.51 0.14
N ILE A 138 9.94 11.07 0.29
CA ILE A 138 10.69 11.71 -0.80
C ILE A 138 10.98 10.71 -1.92
N GLU A 139 11.45 9.51 -1.56
CA GLU A 139 11.77 8.46 -2.53
C GLU A 139 10.53 7.88 -3.21
N LEU A 140 9.41 7.78 -2.49
CA LEU A 140 8.13 7.40 -3.08
C LEU A 140 7.66 8.41 -4.13
N LEU A 141 7.69 9.70 -3.78
CA LEU A 141 7.32 10.77 -4.71
C LEU A 141 8.28 10.80 -5.92
N SER A 142 9.59 10.68 -5.69
CA SER A 142 10.61 10.61 -6.74
C SER A 142 10.38 9.43 -7.69
N SER A 143 10.05 8.24 -7.16
CA SER A 143 9.72 7.07 -7.97
C SER A 143 8.46 7.31 -8.82
N CYS A 144 7.41 7.89 -8.24
CA CYS A 144 6.19 8.21 -8.99
C CYS A 144 6.49 9.16 -10.17
N THR A 145 7.20 10.25 -9.92
CA THR A 145 7.60 11.22 -10.96
C THR A 145 8.50 10.59 -12.02
N LYS A 146 9.48 9.77 -11.60
CA LYS A 146 10.40 9.05 -12.51
C LYS A 146 9.64 8.17 -13.51
N HIS A 147 8.52 7.57 -13.10
CA HIS A 147 7.70 6.72 -13.95
C HIS A 147 6.52 7.46 -14.61
N GLY A 148 6.51 8.79 -14.58
CA GLY A 148 5.53 9.63 -15.27
C GLY A 148 4.19 9.79 -14.54
N TYR A 149 4.14 9.48 -13.24
CA TYR A 149 2.94 9.68 -12.43
C TYR A 149 3.03 10.99 -11.65
N GLU A 150 2.21 11.95 -12.05
CA GLU A 150 2.09 13.22 -11.34
C GLU A 150 1.19 13.05 -10.11
N ILE A 151 1.75 13.29 -8.91
CA ILE A 151 1.00 13.34 -7.66
C ILE A 151 0.68 14.81 -7.36
N GLN A 152 -0.62 15.14 -7.36
CA GLN A 152 -1.08 16.46 -6.93
C GLN A 152 -1.04 16.52 -5.39
N ASN A 153 -0.28 17.49 -4.86
CA ASN A 153 -0.19 17.79 -3.43
C ASN A 153 -1.34 18.67 -2.96
#